data_AF-A0A8H7VK43-F1
#
_entry.id   AF-A0A8H7VK43-F1
#
_cell.length_a   1.000
_cell.length_b   1.000
_cell.length_c   1.000
_cell.angle_alpha   90.00
_cell.angle_beta   90.00
_cell.angle_gamma   90.00
#
_symmetry.space_group_name_H-M   'P 1'
#
loop_
_entity.id
_entity.type
_entity.pdbx_description
1 polymer ?
#
loop_
_entity_poly.entity_id
_entity_poly.type
_entity_poly.pdbx_seq_one_letter_code
_entity_poly.pdbx_strand_id
1 'polypeptide(L)'
;MSVHNPTFQPSSESVQQAENIEYTKKARHGHGKDVTDQSGVRQVAGCLPIDPVNRRFLLVSSRKNAGAWVIPKGGWEEDETQEHAALRETWEEAGIK
;
A
#
# COMPACT_ATOMS: atom_id res chain seq x y z
N MET A 1 45.33 -13.71 9.22
CA MET A 1 44.66 -12.44 8.93
C MET A 1 43.16 -12.71 8.91
N SER A 2 42.46 -12.54 10.04
CA SER A 2 41.00 -12.74 10.09
C SER A 2 40.30 -11.42 9.79
N VAL A 3 39.52 -11.39 8.71
CA VAL A 3 38.60 -10.30 8.40
C VAL A 3 37.39 -10.40 9.31
N HIS A 4 37.22 -9.45 10.23
CA HIS A 4 35.99 -9.30 11.00
C HIS A 4 34.93 -8.70 10.06
N ASN A 5 33.83 -9.43 9.85
CA ASN A 5 32.67 -8.92 9.14
C ASN A 5 31.80 -8.14 10.14
N PRO A 6 31.45 -6.87 9.91
CA PRO A 6 30.63 -6.12 10.85
C PRO A 6 29.20 -6.68 10.84
N THR A 7 28.74 -7.15 12.00
CA THR A 7 27.34 -7.48 12.24
C THR A 7 26.51 -6.21 12.09
N PHE A 8 25.66 -6.14 11.06
CA PHE A 8 24.66 -5.09 10.96
C PHE A 8 23.63 -5.29 12.07
N GLN A 9 23.78 -4.54 13.16
CA GLN A 9 22.74 -4.39 14.16
C GLN A 9 21.87 -3.22 13.71
N PRO A 10 20.59 -3.44 13.34
CA PRO A 10 19.71 -2.32 13.08
C PRO A 10 19.60 -1.51 14.37
N SER A 11 19.94 -0.22 14.30
CA SER A 11 19.72 0.70 15.40
C SER A 11 18.22 0.76 15.68
N SER A 12 17.86 0.71 16.96
CA SER A 12 16.50 0.73 17.49
C SER A 12 15.70 2.00 17.16
N GLU A 13 16.26 2.92 16.37
CA GLU A 13 15.66 4.17 15.91
C GLU A 13 14.92 4.03 14.57
N SER A 14 14.97 2.88 13.90
CA SER A 14 14.25 2.64 12.63
C SER A 14 12.83 2.08 12.80
N VAL A 15 12.35 1.90 14.04
CA VAL A 15 11.00 1.44 14.37
C VAL A 15 10.18 2.62 14.88
N GLN A 16 10.04 3.69 14.11
CA GLN A 16 9.18 4.81 14.47
C GLN A 16 8.28 5.20 13.29
N GLN A 17 6.98 5.24 13.60
CA GLN A 17 5.84 5.68 12.78
C GLN A 17 5.25 4.66 11.79
N ALA A 18 4.81 3.50 12.28
CA ALA A 18 3.54 2.97 11.79
C ALA A 18 2.43 3.82 12.45
N GLU A 19 2.11 4.95 11.84
CA GLU A 19 1.05 5.84 12.32
C GLU A 19 -0.29 5.08 12.37
N ASN A 20 -1.15 5.44 13.33
CA ASN A 20 -2.46 4.81 13.54
C ASN A 20 -3.33 4.94 12.28
N ILE A 21 -3.23 3.98 11.35
CA ILE A 21 -4.20 3.85 10.27
C ILE A 21 -5.52 3.42 10.92
N GLU A 22 -6.48 4.34 10.97
CA GLU A 22 -7.82 4.03 11.44
C GLU A 22 -8.52 3.18 10.37
N TYR A 23 -8.55 1.87 10.59
CA TYR A 23 -9.15 0.87 9.70
C TYR A 23 -10.69 0.94 9.71
N THR A 24 -11.27 2.06 9.29
CA THR A 24 -12.72 2.16 9.09
C THR A 24 -13.07 1.60 7.70
N LYS A 25 -14.15 0.84 7.59
CA LYS A 25 -14.60 0.28 6.30
C LYS A 25 -15.34 1.30 5.41
N LYS A 26 -15.28 2.58 5.78
CA LYS A 26 -15.99 3.66 5.08
C LYS A 26 -15.10 4.18 3.97
N ALA A 27 -15.44 3.83 2.72
CA ALA A 27 -14.74 4.34 1.55
C ALA A 27 -14.70 5.87 1.59
N ARG A 28 -13.49 6.44 1.50
CA ARG A 28 -13.31 7.87 1.24
C ARG A 28 -13.82 8.11 -0.18
N HIS A 29 -15.04 8.63 -0.31
CA HIS A 29 -15.57 8.96 -1.62
C HIS A 29 -14.88 10.25 -2.09
N GLY A 30 -14.05 10.12 -3.13
CA GLY A 30 -13.24 11.17 -3.70
C GLY A 30 -14.07 12.34 -4.23
N HIS A 31 -13.88 13.48 -3.59
CA HIS A 31 -14.34 14.78 -4.08
C HIS A 31 -13.15 15.75 -4.13
N GLY A 32 -12.24 15.53 -5.09
CA GLY A 32 -11.31 16.57 -5.54
C GLY A 32 -9.96 16.69 -4.85
N LYS A 33 -9.46 15.65 -4.17
CA LYS A 33 -8.12 15.64 -3.55
C LYS A 33 -7.14 14.66 -4.17
N ASP A 34 -7.47 14.06 -5.32
CA ASP A 34 -6.57 13.09 -5.96
C ASP A 34 -5.28 13.78 -6.43
N VAL A 35 -4.13 13.20 -6.08
CA VAL A 35 -2.83 13.63 -6.61
C VAL A 35 -2.75 13.33 -8.10
N THR A 36 -2.23 14.29 -8.88
CA THR A 36 -1.98 14.14 -10.32
C THR A 36 -0.53 14.46 -10.66
N ASP A 37 0.00 13.86 -11.73
CA ASP A 37 1.33 14.21 -12.25
C ASP A 37 1.29 15.46 -13.15
N GLN A 38 2.44 15.82 -13.72
CA GLN A 38 2.60 16.98 -14.60
C GLN A 38 1.74 16.89 -15.88
N SER A 39 1.27 15.70 -16.25
CA SER A 39 0.37 15.47 -17.40
C SER A 39 -1.10 15.44 -16.99
N GLY A 40 -1.41 15.67 -15.70
CA GLY A 40 -2.77 15.58 -15.17
C GLY A 40 -3.26 14.15 -14.97
N VAL A 41 -2.37 13.14 -14.96
CA VAL A 41 -2.75 11.75 -14.75
C VAL A 41 -2.89 11.48 -13.25
N ARG A 42 -4.04 10.95 -12.85
CA ARG A 42 -4.35 10.53 -11.47
C ARG A 42 -3.37 9.48 -10.99
N GLN A 43 -2.73 9.74 -9.86
CA GLN A 43 -1.83 8.80 -9.21
C GLN A 43 -2.63 7.78 -8.39
N VAL A 44 -2.15 6.55 -8.39
CA VAL A 44 -2.78 5.42 -7.70
C VAL A 44 -1.77 4.69 -6.83
N ALA A 45 -2.21 4.23 -5.68
CA ALA A 45 -1.42 3.47 -4.73
C ALA A 45 -2.12 2.18 -4.32
N GLY A 46 -1.35 1.14 -4.01
CA GLY A 46 -1.85 -0.17 -3.62
C GLY A 46 -0.72 -1.11 -3.21
N CYS A 47 -1.07 -2.21 -2.55
CA CYS A 47 -0.11 -3.22 -2.14
C CYS A 47 -0.20 -4.49 -2.99
N LEU A 48 0.87 -5.27 -2.99
CA LEU A 48 0.88 -6.67 -3.44
C LEU A 48 1.07 -7.56 -2.21
N PRO A 49 -0.01 -8.03 -1.55
CA PRO A 49 0.12 -8.88 -0.37
C PRO A 49 0.74 -10.23 -0.75
N ILE A 50 1.83 -10.61 -0.08
CA ILE A 50 2.58 -11.84 -0.34
C ILE A 50 2.43 -12.79 0.85
N ASP A 51 2.11 -14.04 0.56
CA ASP A 51 2.21 -15.17 1.47
C ASP A 51 3.52 -15.91 1.17
N PRO A 52 4.61 -15.66 1.92
CA PRO A 52 5.92 -16.23 1.62
C PRO A 52 5.97 -17.74 1.89
N VAL A 53 5.11 -18.25 2.77
CA VAL A 53 5.06 -19.68 3.13
C VAL A 53 4.49 -20.49 1.97
N ASN A 54 3.35 -20.03 1.41
CA ASN A 54 2.67 -20.73 0.33
C ASN A 54 3.04 -20.21 -1.06
N ARG A 55 3.99 -19.26 -1.15
CA ARG A 55 4.51 -18.66 -2.39
C ARG A 55 3.42 -18.14 -3.33
N ARG A 56 2.44 -17.45 -2.76
CA ARG A 56 1.32 -16.85 -3.50
C ARG A 56 1.17 -15.38 -3.13
N PHE A 57 0.49 -14.64 -3.98
CA PHE A 57 0.11 -13.26 -3.71
C PHE A 57 -1.39 -13.09 -3.96
N LEU A 58 -1.96 -12.06 -3.34
CA LEU A 58 -3.38 -11.79 -3.43
C LEU A 58 -3.67 -10.77 -4.53
N LEU A 59 -4.70 -11.06 -5.33
CA LEU A 59 -5.35 -10.13 -6.24
C LEU A 59 -6.85 -10.09 -5.92
N VAL A 60 -7.51 -9.02 -6.33
CA VAL A 60 -8.96 -8.87 -6.26
C VAL A 60 -9.56 -8.88 -7.67
N SER A 61 -10.81 -9.33 -7.79
CA SER A 61 -11.53 -9.31 -9.07
C SER A 61 -11.89 -7.87 -9.45
N SER A 62 -11.61 -7.47 -10.69
CA SER A 62 -12.00 -6.15 -11.17
C SER A 62 -13.51 -6.02 -11.35
N ARG A 63 -14.10 -4.98 -10.77
CA ARG A 63 -15.51 -4.62 -11.02
C ARG A 63 -15.73 -4.00 -12.39
N LYS A 64 -14.71 -3.32 -12.94
CA LYS A 64 -14.79 -2.62 -14.23
C LYS A 64 -14.57 -3.56 -15.41
N ASN A 65 -13.65 -4.50 -15.25
CA ASN A 65 -13.24 -5.44 -16.31
C ASN A 65 -13.54 -6.86 -15.85
N ALA A 66 -14.70 -7.39 -16.21
CA ALA A 66 -15.10 -8.74 -15.81
C ALA A 66 -14.06 -9.78 -16.23
N GLY A 67 -13.71 -10.70 -15.33
CA GLY A 67 -12.68 -11.73 -15.56
C GLY A 67 -11.23 -11.26 -15.39
N ALA A 68 -10.99 -9.96 -15.20
CA ALA A 68 -9.65 -9.46 -14.89
C ALA A 68 -9.37 -9.48 -13.37
N TRP A 69 -8.11 -9.72 -13.04
CA TRP A 69 -7.57 -9.64 -11.68
C TRP A 69 -6.66 -8.43 -11.57
N VAL A 70 -6.76 -7.71 -10.46
CA VAL A 70 -5.97 -6.50 -10.19
C VAL A 70 -5.41 -6.55 -8.78
N ILE A 71 -4.32 -5.82 -8.53
CA ILE A 71 -3.90 -5.55 -7.16
C ILE A 71 -4.97 -4.70 -6.46
N PRO A 72 -5.14 -4.83 -5.14
CA PRO A 72 -5.97 -3.91 -4.39
C PRO A 72 -5.32 -2.52 -4.42
N LYS A 73 -6.00 -1.55 -5.01
CA LYS A 73 -5.45 -0.20 -5.24
C LYS A 73 -6.55 0.84 -5.44
N GLY A 74 -6.21 2.09 -5.17
CA GLY A 74 -7.09 3.21 -5.51
C GLY A 74 -6.34 4.53 -5.57
N GLY A 75 -7.03 5.63 -5.29
CA GLY A 75 -6.45 6.97 -5.45
C GLY A 75 -5.44 7.27 -4.36
N TRP A 76 -4.36 7.96 -4.72
CA TRP A 76 -3.55 8.66 -3.73
C TRP A 76 -4.12 10.07 -3.54
N GLU A 77 -4.46 10.45 -2.31
CA GLU A 77 -4.96 11.79 -1.96
C GLU A 77 -3.85 12.72 -1.41
N GLU A 78 -4.02 14.03 -1.58
CA GLU A 78 -3.04 15.07 -1.17
C GLU A 78 -2.75 15.12 0.34
N ASP A 79 -3.65 14.59 1.17
CA ASP A 79 -3.54 14.61 2.64
C ASP A 79 -2.94 13.32 3.24
N GLU A 80 -2.35 12.46 2.42
CA GLU A 80 -1.68 11.23 2.85
C GLU A 80 -0.37 10.97 2.07
N THR A 81 0.48 10.06 2.58
CA THR A 81 1.65 9.56 1.83
C THR A 81 1.22 8.45 0.87
N GLN A 82 2.07 8.11 -0.11
CA GLN A 82 1.81 6.99 -1.02
C GLN A 82 1.68 5.66 -0.27
N GLU A 83 2.48 5.47 0.78
CA GLU A 83 2.45 4.28 1.63
C GLU A 83 1.14 4.20 2.43
N HIS A 84 0.69 5.32 3.02
CA HIS A 84 -0.60 5.37 3.72
C HIS A 84 -1.77 5.14 2.77
N ALA A 85 -1.74 5.72 1.57
CA ALA A 85 -2.73 5.47 0.54
C ALA A 85 -2.78 3.98 0.14
N ALA A 86 -1.62 3.35 -0.08
CA ALA A 86 -1.53 1.93 -0.44
C ALA A 86 -2.12 1.02 0.64
N LEU A 87 -1.83 1.30 1.92
CA LEU A 87 -2.36 0.55 3.07
C LEU A 87 -3.87 0.74 3.21
N ARG A 88 -4.36 1.99 3.10
CA ARG A 88 -5.79 2.31 3.15
C ARG A 88 -6.56 1.59 2.05
N GLU A 89 -6.13 1.73 0.79
CA GLU A 89 -6.78 1.10 -0.36
C GLU A 89 -6.75 -0.43 -0.28
N THR A 90 -5.65 -1.01 0.21
CA THR A 90 -5.55 -2.46 0.42
C THR A 90 -6.54 -2.97 1.46
N TRP A 91 -6.73 -2.21 2.54
CA TRP A 91 -7.74 -2.53 3.54
C TRP A 91 -9.17 -2.39 2.99
N GLU A 92 -9.47 -1.32 2.26
CA GLU A 92 -10.81 -1.07 1.71
C GLU A 92 -11.24 -2.12 0.68
N GLU A 93 -10.34 -2.52 -0.23
CA GLU A 93 -10.65 -3.45 -1.32
C GLU A 93 -10.50 -4.93 -0.93
N ALA A 94 -9.52 -5.28 -0.09
CA ALA A 94 -9.18 -6.66 0.24
C ALA A 94 -9.34 -7.03 1.73
N GLY A 95 -9.41 -6.06 2.64
CA GLY A 95 -9.56 -6.31 4.08
C GLY A 95 -8.32 -6.90 4.74
N ILE A 96 -7.11 -6.54 4.27
CA ILE A 96 -5.82 -7.10 4.71
C ILE A 96 -4.92 -6.00 5.29
N LYS A 97 -4.06 -6.35 6.24
CA LYS A 97 -3.05 -5.49 6.89
C LYS A 97 -1.74 -6.24 7.08
#